data_AF-A0A1E3H6F8-F1
#
_entry.id   AF-A0A1E3H6F8-F1
#
_cell.length_a   1.000
_cell.length_b   1.000
_cell.length_c   1.000
_cell.angle_alpha   90.00
_cell.angle_beta   90.00
_cell.angle_gamma   90.00
#
_symmetry.space_group_name_H-M   'P 1'
#
loop_
_entity.id
_entity.type
_entity.pdbx_description
1 polymer ?
#
loop_
_entity_poly.entity_id
_entity_poly.type
_entity_poly.pdbx_seq_one_letter_code
_entity_poly.pdbx_strand_id
1 'polypeptide(L)'
;MLHTRESLRRLLMAAGYRNVIVQGRQRYPLSNHLGWLSSGRPGGHKGPLAALDTPDLARAYEAALQAVDATDTLVAIADAP
;
A
#
# COMPACT_ATOMS: atom_id res chain seq x y z
N MET A 1 16.44 -1.00 2.80
CA MET A 1 16.27 -2.32 2.13
C MET A 1 14.85 -2.38 1.60
N LEU A 2 14.63 -2.71 0.32
CA LEU A 2 13.29 -2.96 -0.22
C LEU A 2 12.94 -4.44 0.01
N HIS A 3 11.74 -4.71 0.52
CA HIS A 3 11.26 -6.08 0.73
C HIS A 3 10.19 -6.44 -0.30
N THR A 4 10.22 -7.69 -0.75
CA THR A 4 9.06 -8.34 -1.36
C THR A 4 8.24 -9.00 -0.25
N ARG A 5 7.02 -9.47 -0.58
CA ARG A 5 6.21 -10.25 0.36
C ARG A 5 6.99 -11.44 0.92
N GLU A 6 7.69 -12.14 0.05
CA GLU A 6 8.46 -13.33 0.42
C GLU A 6 9.70 -12.98 1.25
N SER A 7 10.44 -11.92 0.90
CA SER A 7 11.63 -11.56 1.68
C SER A 7 11.27 -11.04 3.08
N LEU A 8 10.15 -10.30 3.20
CA LEU A 8 9.63 -9.86 4.50
C LEU A 8 9.16 -11.04 5.35
N ARG A 9 8.43 -11.99 4.75
CA ARG A 9 7.98 -13.21 5.42
C ARG A 9 9.14 -14.03 5.97
N ARG A 10 10.17 -14.26 5.14
CA ARG A 10 11.38 -15.00 5.53
C ARG A 10 12.15 -14.31 6.66
N LEU A 11 12.29 -13.00 6.59
CA LEU A 11 12.95 -12.21 7.64
C LEU A 11 12.27 -12.43 8.99
N LEU A 12 10.94 -12.33 9.04
CA LEU A 12 10.19 -12.49 10.28
C LEU A 12 10.26 -13.92 10.83
N MET A 13 10.14 -14.93 9.95
CA MET A 13 10.29 -16.33 10.36
C MET A 13 11.70 -16.62 10.89
N ALA A 14 12.74 -16.07 10.27
CA ALA A 14 14.12 -16.23 10.74
C ALA A 14 14.34 -15.54 12.11
N ALA A 15 13.58 -14.47 12.40
CA ALA A 15 13.57 -13.81 13.70
C ALA A 15 12.72 -14.52 14.77
N GLY A 16 12.12 -15.68 14.45
CA GLY A 16 11.34 -16.49 15.40
C GLY A 16 9.84 -16.19 15.45
N TYR A 17 9.36 -15.21 14.68
CA TYR A 17 7.93 -14.89 14.61
C TYR A 17 7.15 -15.98 13.88
N ARG A 18 5.88 -16.14 14.26
CA ARG A 18 4.96 -17.17 13.71
C ARG A 18 3.73 -16.52 13.09
N ASN A 19 2.96 -17.31 12.33
CA ASN A 19 1.71 -16.88 11.69
C ASN A 19 1.84 -15.57 10.88
N VAL A 20 2.94 -15.44 10.14
CA VAL A 20 3.27 -14.22 9.39
C VAL A 20 2.32 -14.03 8.21
N ILE A 21 1.50 -12.98 8.27
CA ILE A 21 0.62 -12.52 7.19
C ILE A 21 1.21 -11.25 6.60
N VAL A 22 1.40 -11.22 5.28
CA VAL A 22 1.88 -10.02 4.57
C VAL A 22 0.80 -9.52 3.62
N GLN A 23 0.35 -8.28 3.82
CA GLN A 23 -0.69 -7.64 3.03
C GLN A 23 -0.20 -6.33 2.40
N GLY A 24 -0.79 -5.98 1.26
CA GLY A 24 -0.54 -4.70 0.61
C GLY A 24 -1.39 -3.61 1.27
N ARG A 25 -0.83 -2.41 1.45
CA ARG A 25 -1.53 -1.24 1.95
C ARG A 25 -1.21 -0.05 1.06
N GLN A 26 -2.22 0.70 0.67
CA GLN A 26 -2.05 1.91 -0.11
C GLN A 26 -2.11 3.12 0.82
N ARG A 27 -1.07 3.95 0.84
CA ARG A 27 -1.03 5.14 1.70
C ARG A 27 -1.72 6.34 1.07
N TYR A 28 -1.63 6.47 -0.24
CA TYR A 28 -2.16 7.63 -0.96
C TYR A 28 -3.42 7.32 -1.77
N PRO A 29 -4.40 8.24 -1.78
CA PRO A 29 -5.66 8.03 -2.50
C PRO A 29 -5.50 8.14 -4.02
N LEU A 30 -6.57 7.84 -4.76
CA LEU A 30 -6.62 7.90 -6.22
C LEU A 30 -6.15 9.25 -6.78
N SER A 31 -6.56 10.35 -6.15
CA SER A 31 -6.16 11.71 -6.56
C SER A 31 -4.64 11.90 -6.63
N ASN A 32 -3.87 11.20 -5.78
CA ASN A 32 -2.42 11.23 -5.84
C ASN A 32 -1.89 10.63 -7.16
N HIS A 33 -2.42 9.47 -7.54
CA HIS A 33 -2.04 8.80 -8.78
C HIS A 33 -2.53 9.56 -10.02
N LEU A 34 -3.72 10.18 -9.97
CA LEU A 34 -4.19 11.05 -11.06
C LEU A 34 -3.35 12.33 -11.19
N GLY A 35 -2.91 12.91 -10.07
CA GLY A 35 -1.99 14.05 -10.07
C GLY A 35 -0.64 13.67 -10.70
N TRP A 36 -0.10 12.50 -10.35
CA TRP A 36 1.07 11.93 -11.01
C TRP A 36 0.87 11.74 -12.51
N LEU A 37 -0.24 11.11 -12.90
CA LEU A 37 -0.54 10.81 -14.30
C LEU A 37 -0.66 12.08 -15.15
N SER A 38 -1.32 13.11 -14.63
CA SER A 38 -1.59 14.35 -15.39
C SER A 38 -0.41 15.33 -15.42
N SER A 39 0.40 15.39 -14.36
CA SER A 39 1.44 16.42 -14.20
C SER A 39 2.87 15.88 -14.09
N GLY A 40 3.05 14.56 -13.96
CA GLY A 40 4.34 13.94 -13.69
C GLY A 40 4.93 14.27 -12.32
N ARG A 41 4.15 14.88 -11.40
CA ARG A 41 4.63 15.38 -10.10
C ARG A 41 3.89 14.77 -8.91
N PRO A 42 4.60 14.51 -7.79
CA PRO A 42 3.99 14.02 -6.56
C PRO A 42 3.09 15.04 -5.89
N GLY A 43 2.26 14.55 -4.97
CA GLY A 43 1.38 15.38 -4.16
C GLY A 43 0.00 15.64 -4.77
N GLY A 44 -0.47 14.78 -5.69
CA GLY A 44 -1.81 14.93 -6.30
C GLY A 44 -2.96 14.97 -5.29
N HIS A 45 -2.79 14.33 -4.12
CA HIS A 45 -3.73 14.36 -3.00
C HIS A 45 -3.86 15.72 -2.28
N LYS A 46 -3.05 16.72 -2.65
CA LYS A 46 -3.19 18.11 -2.20
C LYS A 46 -3.75 19.02 -3.30
N GLY A 47 -3.98 18.47 -4.49
CA GLY A 47 -4.47 19.20 -5.65
C GLY A 47 -6.00 19.24 -5.73
N PRO A 48 -6.55 19.86 -6.78
CA PRO A 48 -8.00 19.99 -6.96
C PRO A 48 -8.75 18.66 -6.99
N LEU A 49 -8.11 17.59 -7.48
CA LEU A 49 -8.71 16.25 -7.53
C LEU A 49 -8.88 15.58 -6.16
N ALA A 50 -8.24 16.11 -5.11
CA ALA A 50 -8.47 15.63 -3.74
C ALA A 50 -9.94 15.80 -3.30
N ALA A 51 -10.70 16.70 -3.94
CA ALA A 51 -12.14 16.84 -3.72
C ALA A 51 -12.95 15.57 -4.08
N LEU A 52 -12.39 14.65 -4.87
CA LEU A 52 -13.01 13.37 -5.20
C LEU A 52 -12.77 12.30 -4.14
N ASP A 53 -11.80 12.51 -3.26
CA ASP A 53 -11.39 11.50 -2.30
C ASP A 53 -12.45 11.36 -1.20
N THR A 54 -12.96 10.13 -1.08
CA THR A 54 -13.83 9.72 0.02
C THR A 54 -13.25 8.49 0.69
N PRO A 55 -13.62 8.20 1.96
CA PRO A 55 -13.20 6.97 2.61
C PRO A 55 -13.56 5.71 1.80
N ASP A 56 -14.70 5.73 1.11
CA ASP A 56 -15.19 4.58 0.33
C ASP A 56 -14.39 4.39 -0.95
N LEU A 57 -14.10 5.49 -1.66
CA LEU A 57 -13.21 5.47 -2.82
C LEU A 57 -11.80 5.01 -2.45
N ALA A 58 -11.27 5.47 -1.32
CA ALA A 58 -9.96 5.05 -0.84
C ALA A 58 -9.90 3.53 -0.60
N ARG A 59 -10.94 2.94 0.00
CA ARG A 59 -11.02 1.48 0.22
C ARG A 59 -11.16 0.71 -1.09
N ALA A 60 -12.03 1.16 -2.00
CA ALA A 60 -12.21 0.52 -3.29
C ALA A 60 -10.92 0.57 -4.13
N TYR A 61 -10.22 1.70 -4.11
CA TYR A 61 -8.98 1.86 -4.84
C TYR A 61 -7.83 1.03 -4.26
N GLU A 62 -7.70 0.98 -2.93
CA GLU A 62 -6.76 0.08 -2.27
C GLU A 62 -7.04 -1.39 -2.64
N ALA A 63 -8.30 -1.83 -2.61
CA ALA A 63 -8.67 -3.19 -3.00
C ALA A 63 -8.29 -3.50 -4.46
N ALA A 64 -8.51 -2.56 -5.38
CA ALA A 64 -8.10 -2.70 -6.77
C ALA A 64 -6.58 -2.84 -6.92
N LEU A 65 -5.79 -2.04 -6.20
CA LEU A 65 -4.34 -2.12 -6.21
C LEU A 65 -3.81 -3.40 -5.54
N GLN A 66 -4.45 -3.86 -4.47
CA GLN A 66 -4.11 -5.13 -3.81
C GLN A 66 -4.30 -6.32 -4.77
N ALA A 67 -5.39 -6.33 -5.54
CA ALA A 67 -5.70 -7.40 -6.48
C ALA A 67 -4.62 -7.58 -7.59
N VAL A 68 -3.84 -6.54 -7.86
CA VAL A 68 -2.75 -6.56 -8.86
C VAL A 68 -1.36 -6.37 -8.25
N ASP A 69 -1.24 -6.52 -6.93
CA ASP A 69 0.01 -6.35 -6.16
C ASP A 69 0.74 -5.02 -6.41
N ALA A 70 -0.02 -3.92 -6.56
CA ALA A 70 0.48 -2.59 -6.91
C ALA A 70 0.29 -1.55 -5.81
N THR A 71 0.15 -1.98 -4.55
CA THR A 71 0.10 -1.07 -3.40
C THR A 71 1.49 -0.53 -3.03
N ASP A 72 1.56 0.69 -2.52
CA ASP A 72 2.84 1.36 -2.22
C ASP A 72 3.54 0.90 -0.92
N THR A 73 2.91 0.03 -0.12
CA THR A 73 3.41 -0.44 1.19
C THR A 73 3.07 -1.91 1.41
N LEU A 74 3.99 -2.65 2.03
CA LEU A 74 3.72 -3.97 2.61
C LEU A 74 3.62 -3.84 4.14
N VAL A 75 2.59 -4.46 4.71
CA VAL A 75 2.39 -4.57 6.16
C VAL A 75 2.44 -6.04 6.53
N ALA A 76 3.24 -6.39 7.53
CA ALA A 76 3.28 -7.73 8.10
C ALA A 76 2.65 -7.74 9.49
N ILE A 77 1.82 -8.75 9.75
CA ILE A 77 1.25 -9.06 11.06
C ILE A 77 1.74 -10.46 11.42
N ALA A 78 2.27 -10.64 12.63
CA ALA A 78 2.84 -11.90 13.08
C ALA A 78 2.78 -12.03 14.61
N ASP A 79 2.80 -13.26 15.10
CA ASP A 79 2.86 -13.57 16.52
C ASP A 79 4.30 -13.57 17.02
N ALA A 80 4.52 -13.01 18.20
CA ALA A 80 5.83 -12.97 18.84
C ALA A 80 6.36 -14.39 19.16
N PRO A 81 7.70 -14.56 19.25
CA PRO A 81 8.33 -15.86 19.51
C PRO A 81 7.86 -16.58 20.77
#